data_AF-A0A9D3LJP3-F1
#
_entry.id   AF-A0A9D3LJP3-F1
#
_cell.length_a   1.000
_cell.length_b   1.000
_cell.length_c   1.000
_cell.angle_alpha   90.00
_cell.angle_beta   90.00
_cell.angle_gamma   90.00
#
_symmetry.space_group_name_H-M   'P 1'
#
loop_
_entity.id
_entity.type
_entity.pdbx_description
1 polymer ?
#
loop_
_entity_poly.entity_id
_entity_poly.type
_entity_poly.pdbx_seq_one_letter_code
_entity_poly.pdbx_strand_id
1 'polypeptide(L)'
;MHALQNVFLLVLGIISHASSHLNLTLNGQWKDWKDHYNKEYGSQGEESQRRQIWEKNLRMVEKHNMEASHGLHSFTMGLNHLSDM
;
A
#
# COMPACT_ATOMS: atom_id res chain seq x y z
N MET A 1 -28.62 8.12 -23.82
CA MET A 1 -28.00 6.83 -23.40
C MET A 1 -26.49 6.76 -23.71
N HIS A 2 -25.99 7.23 -24.86
CA HIS A 2 -24.54 7.22 -25.17
C HIS A 2 -23.67 8.13 -24.29
N ALA A 3 -24.18 9.29 -23.87
CA ALA A 3 -23.42 10.21 -23.01
C ALA A 3 -23.09 9.61 -21.63
N LEU A 4 -24.05 8.93 -20.99
CA LEU A 4 -23.81 8.23 -19.72
C LEU A 4 -22.81 7.07 -19.86
N GLN A 5 -22.91 6.30 -20.96
CA GLN A 5 -21.96 5.21 -21.24
C GLN A 5 -20.53 5.73 -21.40
N ASN A 6 -20.35 6.85 -22.12
CA ASN A 6 -19.04 7.46 -22.31
C ASN A 6 -18.45 7.99 -20.99
N VAL A 7 -19.29 8.60 -20.13
CA VAL A 7 -18.87 9.03 -18.79
C VAL A 7 -18.45 7.83 -17.93
N PHE A 8 -19.21 6.74 -17.96
CA PHE A 8 -18.87 5.53 -17.22
C PHE A 8 -17.52 4.94 -17.65
N LEU A 9 -17.27 4.85 -18.97
CA LEU A 9 -15.99 4.37 -19.50
C LEU A 9 -14.81 5.26 -19.10
N LEU A 10 -14.99 6.58 -19.06
CA LEU A 10 -13.97 7.52 -18.59
C LEU A 10 -13.66 7.32 -17.10
N VAL A 11 -14.68 7.14 -16.26
CA VAL A 11 -14.51 6.88 -14.82
C VAL A 11 -13.76 5.56 -14.59
N LEU A 12 -14.12 4.49 -15.28
CA LEU A 12 -13.40 3.21 -15.20
C LEU A 12 -11.95 3.34 -15.65
N GLY A 13 -11.70 4.11 -16.71
CA GLY A 13 -10.36 4.43 -17.18
C GLY A 13 -9.52 5.08 -16.09
N ILE A 14 -10.04 6.14 -15.46
CA ILE A 14 -9.33 6.87 -14.39
C ILE A 14 -9.06 5.96 -13.19
N ILE A 15 -10.05 5.19 -12.74
CA ILE A 15 -9.91 4.26 -11.60
C ILE A 15 -8.82 3.21 -11.89
N SER A 16 -8.80 2.66 -13.12
CA SER A 16 -7.79 1.68 -13.51
C SER A 16 -6.38 2.27 -13.49
N HIS A 17 -6.19 3.46 -14.07
CA HIS A 17 -4.90 4.16 -14.07
C HIS A 17 -4.41 4.47 -12.65
N ALA A 18 -5.30 4.99 -11.79
CA ALA A 18 -4.97 5.29 -10.39
C ALA A 18 -4.57 4.01 -9.64
N SER A 19 -5.26 2.90 -9.88
CA SER A 19 -4.97 1.60 -9.26
C SER A 19 -3.61 1.05 -9.73
N SER A 20 -3.29 1.16 -11.01
CA SER A 20 -1.99 0.77 -11.55
C SER A 20 -0.86 1.62 -10.98
N HIS A 21 -1.04 2.94 -10.92
CA HIS A 21 -0.05 3.85 -10.34
C HIS A 21 0.20 3.54 -8.86
N LEU A 22 -0.88 3.34 -8.07
CA LEU A 22 -0.75 2.97 -6.67
C LEU A 22 0.02 1.66 -6.49
N ASN A 23 -0.26 0.65 -7.33
CA ASN A 23 0.48 -0.60 -7.33
C ASN A 23 1.98 -0.39 -7.63
N LEU A 24 2.33 0.45 -8.61
CA LEU A 24 3.72 0.76 -8.93
C LEU A 24 4.45 1.41 -7.75
N THR A 25 3.83 2.40 -7.11
CA THR A 25 4.38 3.05 -5.92
C THR A 25 4.59 2.05 -4.78
N LEU A 26 3.58 1.22 -4.49
CA LEU A 26 3.67 0.21 -3.46
C LEU A 26 4.77 -0.81 -3.77
N ASN A 27 4.96 -1.20 -5.04
CA ASN A 27 6.01 -2.14 -5.44
C ASN A 27 7.40 -1.57 -5.21
N GLY A 28 7.61 -0.27 -5.47
CA GLY A 28 8.85 0.43 -5.12
C GLY A 28 9.11 0.39 -3.61
N GLN A 29 8.12 0.81 -2.81
CA GLN A 29 8.25 0.79 -1.35
C GLN A 29 8.46 -0.62 -0.78
N TRP A 30 7.85 -1.65 -1.38
CA TRP A 30 8.11 -3.05 -1.00
C TRP A 30 9.58 -3.38 -1.10
N LYS A 31 10.15 -3.04 -2.26
CA LYS A 31 11.51 -3.38 -2.63
C LYS A 31 12.47 -2.66 -1.70
N ASP A 32 12.27 -1.36 -1.51
CA ASP A 32 13.10 -0.55 -0.61
C ASP A 32 13.06 -1.07 0.83
N TRP A 33 11.87 -1.43 1.32
CA TRP A 33 11.72 -1.99 2.67
C TRP A 33 12.38 -3.37 2.82
N LYS A 34 12.21 -4.27 1.84
CA LYS A 34 12.88 -5.57 1.84
C LYS A 34 14.39 -5.43 1.79
N ASP A 35 14.90 -4.57 0.92
CA ASP A 35 16.33 -4.30 0.77
C ASP A 35 16.90 -3.72 2.07
N HIS A 36 16.19 -2.78 2.72
CA HIS A 36 16.62 -2.18 3.99
C HIS A 36 16.70 -3.19 5.14
N TYR A 37 15.77 -4.15 5.22
CA TYR A 37 15.72 -5.17 6.27
C TYR A 37 16.28 -6.54 5.86
N ASN A 38 16.94 -6.64 4.70
CA ASN A 38 17.48 -7.88 4.12
C ASN A 38 16.48 -9.04 4.11
N LYS A 39 15.27 -8.77 3.61
CA LYS A 39 14.18 -9.74 3.57
C LYS A 39 14.25 -10.59 2.30
N GLU A 40 14.32 -11.89 2.50
CA GLU A 40 14.25 -12.91 1.45
C GLU A 40 13.18 -13.94 1.83
N TYR A 41 12.45 -14.44 0.82
CA TYR A 41 11.35 -15.39 1.02
C TYR A 41 11.58 -16.62 0.13
N GLY A 42 11.26 -17.81 0.65
CA GLY A 42 11.60 -19.06 -0.01
C GLY A 42 10.69 -19.43 -1.18
N SER A 43 9.56 -18.75 -1.33
CA SER A 43 8.62 -18.97 -2.43
C SER A 43 7.82 -17.72 -2.77
N GLN A 44 7.31 -17.66 -4.01
CA GLN A 44 6.39 -16.60 -4.44
C GLN A 44 5.09 -16.58 -3.59
N GLY A 45 4.65 -17.77 -3.13
CA GLY A 45 3.48 -17.88 -2.25
C GLY A 45 3.71 -17.20 -0.90
N GLU A 46 4.86 -17.46 -0.28
CA GLU A 46 5.27 -16.79 0.96
C GLU A 46 5.42 -15.28 0.74
N GLU A 47 6.14 -14.87 -0.31
CA GLU A 47 6.34 -13.44 -0.59
C GLU A 47 5.00 -12.71 -0.78
N SER A 48 4.05 -13.31 -1.49
CA SER A 48 2.70 -12.75 -1.67
C SER A 48 1.96 -12.58 -0.34
N GLN A 49 2.03 -13.57 0.56
CA GLN A 49 1.43 -13.47 1.89
C GLN A 49 2.09 -12.37 2.73
N ARG A 50 3.42 -12.33 2.75
CA ARG A 50 4.22 -11.32 3.47
C ARG A 50 3.94 -9.91 2.96
N ARG A 51 3.81 -9.78 1.64
CA ARG A 51 3.42 -8.55 0.96
C ARG A 51 2.04 -8.06 1.42
N GLN A 52 1.05 -8.94 1.48
CA GLN A 52 -0.30 -8.57 1.94
C GLN A 52 -0.32 -8.07 3.39
N ILE A 53 0.46 -8.72 4.26
CA ILE A 53 0.60 -8.31 5.67
C ILE A 53 1.30 -6.94 5.75
N TRP A 54 2.38 -6.76 5.00
CA TRP A 54 3.10 -5.50 4.92
C TRP A 54 2.22 -4.33 4.46
N GLU A 55 1.41 -4.52 3.40
CA GLU A 55 0.49 -3.47 2.94
C GLU A 55 -0.59 -3.13 3.97
N LYS A 56 -1.05 -4.12 4.75
CA LYS A 56 -1.99 -3.90 5.86
C LYS A 56 -1.33 -3.08 6.96
N ASN A 57 -0.08 -3.39 7.31
CA ASN A 57 0.66 -2.67 8.35
C ASN A 57 1.05 -1.25 7.89
N LEU A 58 1.38 -1.05 6.61
CA LEU A 58 1.56 0.30 6.04
C LEU A 58 0.30 1.14 6.20
N ARG A 59 -0.87 0.62 5.81
CA ARG A 59 -2.16 1.33 5.98
C ARG A 59 -2.48 1.63 7.45
N MET A 60 -2.12 0.73 8.37
CA MET A 60 -2.27 0.96 9.80
C MET A 60 -1.40 2.14 10.28
N VAL A 61 -0.13 2.16 9.87
CA VAL A 61 0.81 3.24 10.19
C VAL A 61 0.33 4.58 9.63
N GLU A 62 -0.09 4.61 8.36
CA GLU A 62 -0.61 5.83 7.71
C GLU A 62 -1.83 6.37 8.44
N LYS A 63 -2.80 5.50 8.76
CA LYS A 63 -3.99 5.88 9.51
C LYS A 63 -3.64 6.42 10.90
N HIS A 64 -2.82 5.69 11.66
CA HIS A 64 -2.40 6.11 12.99
C HIS A 64 -1.69 7.47 12.95
N ASN A 65 -0.79 7.69 11.98
CA ASN A 65 -0.05 8.94 11.88
C ASN A 65 -0.93 10.12 11.44
N MET A 66 -1.97 9.87 10.63
CA MET A 66 -3.01 10.86 10.35
C MET A 66 -3.83 11.22 11.59
N GLU A 67 -4.16 10.24 12.44
CA GLU A 67 -4.82 10.49 13.71
C GLU A 67 -3.90 11.25 14.69
N ALA A 68 -2.61 10.90 14.73
CA ALA A 68 -1.58 11.58 15.52
C ALA A 68 -1.41 13.04 15.09
N SER A 69 -1.45 13.35 13.78
CA SER A 69 -1.38 14.73 13.30
C SER A 69 -2.61 15.56 13.68
N HIS A 70 -3.73 14.93 14.03
CA HIS A 70 -4.91 15.56 14.62
C HIS A 70 -4.88 15.58 16.16
N GLY A 71 -3.78 15.18 16.79
CA GLY A 71 -3.60 15.18 18.24
C GLY A 71 -4.31 14.04 18.97
N LEU A 72 -4.80 13.01 18.26
CA LEU A 72 -5.47 11.85 18.88
C LEU A 72 -4.49 10.85 19.48
N HIS A 73 -3.23 10.88 19.05
CA HIS A 73 -2.13 10.07 19.57
C HIS A 73 -0.94 10.96 19.93
N SER A 74 -0.19 10.57 20.95
CA SER A 74 1.00 11.29 21.43
C SER A 74 2.30 10.84 20.74
N PHE A 75 2.22 9.93 19.77
CA PHE A 75 3.37 9.39 19.05
C PHE A 75 3.03 9.08 17.59
N THR A 76 4.05 8.80 16.80
CA THR A 76 3.93 8.31 15.43
C THR A 76 4.52 6.91 15.30
N MET A 77 4.00 6.13 14.35
CA MET A 77 4.51 4.82 13.99
C MET A 77 5.33 4.89 12.71
N GLY A 78 6.13 3.84 12.47
CA GLY A 78 6.85 3.63 11.22
C GLY A 78 6.88 2.14 10.88
N LEU A 79 7.07 1.84 9.60
CA LEU A 79 7.40 0.48 9.19
C LEU A 79 8.74 0.07 9.80
N ASN A 80 8.84 -1.18 10.24
CA ASN A 80 10.02 -1.76 10.85
C ASN A 80 10.24 -3.20 10.35
N HIS A 81 11.26 -3.89 10.86
CA HIS A 81 11.61 -5.25 10.43
C HIS A 81 10.51 -6.31 10.67
N LEU A 82 9.49 -6.01 11.50
CA LEU A 82 8.35 -6.88 11.78
C LEU A 82 7.13 -6.54 10.91
N SER A 83 7.23 -5.58 9.99
CA SER A 83 6.06 -5.11 9.24
C SER A 83 5.46 -6.14 8.29
N ASP A 84 6.12 -7.26 8.01
CA ASP A 84 5.59 -8.39 7.23
C ASP A 84 4.98 -9.52 8.09
N MET A 85 4.68 -9.24 9.36
CA MET A 85 4.07 -10.16 10.32
C MET A 85 2.73 -9.68 10.89
#